data_AF-A0A5Q2RK92-F1
#
_entry.id   AF-A0A5Q2RK92-F1
#
_cell.length_a   1.000
_cell.length_b   1.000
_cell.length_c   1.000
_cell.angle_alpha   90.00
_cell.angle_beta   90.00
_cell.angle_gamma   90.00
#
_symmetry.space_group_name_H-M   'P 1'
#
loop_
_entity.id
_entity.type
_entity.pdbx_description
1 polymer ?
#
loop_
_entity_poly.entity_id
_entity_poly.type
_entity_poly.pdbx_seq_one_letter_code
_entity_poly.pdbx_strand_id
1 'polypeptide(L)'
;MPTRRGSRWTTPVEIADLIDDELTAARSADDPWPTLERVHQLSQPWAWPHVRVHAAMLAVALRQRDRREAVGQVVRRAAAGPGSLVGRYPTRNTGRTAMGLTDTAELPDEVATVLRRHLLIP
;
A
#
# COMPACT_ATOMS: atom_id res chain seq x y z
N MET A 1 9.77 -27.27 11.35
CA MET A 1 8.36 -26.79 11.37
C MET A 1 8.09 -26.02 10.09
N PRO A 2 7.04 -26.33 9.32
CA PRO A 2 6.75 -25.55 8.12
C PRO A 2 6.17 -24.20 8.54
N THR A 3 6.86 -23.12 8.19
CA THR A 3 6.37 -21.75 8.35
C THR A 3 5.16 -21.56 7.44
N ARG A 4 3.97 -21.32 8.02
CA ARG A 4 2.81 -20.89 7.23
C ARG A 4 3.09 -19.48 6.71
N ARG A 5 3.80 -19.36 5.59
CA ARG A 5 3.92 -18.11 4.83
C ARG A 5 2.49 -17.67 4.50
N GLY A 6 2.06 -16.52 5.01
CA GLY A 6 0.73 -15.97 4.73
C GLY A 6 0.46 -15.95 3.23
N SER A 7 -0.77 -16.27 2.83
CA SER A 7 -1.19 -16.24 1.42
C SER A 7 -1.07 -14.81 0.89
N ARG A 8 -0.26 -14.59 -0.15
CA ARG A 8 -0.22 -13.33 -0.91
C ARG A 8 -1.39 -13.21 -1.90
N TRP A 9 -2.12 -14.31 -2.08
CA TRP A 9 -3.27 -14.44 -2.96
C TRP A 9 -4.58 -14.09 -2.26
N THR A 10 -4.63 -14.22 -0.94
CA THR A 10 -5.83 -14.01 -0.13
C THR A 10 -5.50 -13.05 1.00
N THR A 11 -6.13 -11.88 0.96
CA THR A 11 -5.99 -10.88 2.02
C THR A 11 -6.76 -11.34 3.26
N PRO A 12 -6.16 -11.33 4.47
CA PRO A 12 -6.90 -11.57 5.71
C PRO A 12 -8.05 -10.56 5.85
N VAL A 13 -9.20 -11.00 6.36
CA VAL A 13 -10.40 -10.14 6.50
C VAL A 13 -10.10 -8.89 7.34
N GLU A 14 -9.41 -9.05 8.48
CA GLU A 14 -8.98 -7.92 9.33
C GLU A 14 -8.15 -6.88 8.56
N ILE A 15 -7.29 -7.32 7.64
CA ILE A 15 -6.50 -6.42 6.79
C ILE A 15 -7.38 -5.76 5.74
N ALA A 16 -8.31 -6.50 5.13
CA ALA A 16 -9.22 -5.96 4.13
C ALA A 16 -10.11 -4.87 4.75
N ASP A 17 -10.69 -5.14 5.92
CA ASP A 17 -11.54 -4.20 6.66
C ASP A 17 -10.76 -2.94 7.06
N LEU A 18 -9.56 -3.10 7.63
CA LEU A 18 -8.69 -1.96 7.98
C LEU A 18 -8.36 -1.09 6.76
N ILE A 19 -8.05 -1.72 5.62
CA ILE A 19 -7.76 -0.98 4.38
C ILE A 19 -9.01 -0.25 3.89
N ASP A 20 -10.19 -0.86 3.97
CA ASP A 20 -11.44 -0.27 3.53
C ASP A 20 -11.86 0.92 4.41
N ASP A 21 -11.67 0.83 5.71
CA ASP A 21 -11.91 1.90 6.67
C ASP A 21 -10.97 3.10 6.42
N GLU A 22 -9.66 2.85 6.29
CA GLU A 22 -8.66 3.89 6.03
C GLU A 22 -8.87 4.56 4.66
N LEU A 23 -9.20 3.80 3.62
CA LEU A 23 -9.55 4.37 2.31
C LEU A 23 -10.84 5.19 2.37
N THR A 24 -11.78 4.82 3.25
CA THR A 24 -13.00 5.61 3.47
C THR A 24 -12.69 6.92 4.17
N ALA A 25 -11.89 6.89 5.24
CA ALA A 25 -11.46 8.09 5.95
C ALA A 25 -10.68 9.06 5.05
N ALA A 26 -9.76 8.53 4.23
CA ALA A 26 -8.96 9.34 3.30
C ALA A 26 -9.81 10.08 2.25
N ARG A 27 -10.97 9.55 1.84
CA ARG A 27 -11.82 10.22 0.82
C ARG A 27 -12.36 11.58 1.29
N SER A 28 -12.62 11.72 2.59
CA SER A 28 -13.17 12.93 3.19
C SER A 28 -12.14 13.79 3.93
N ALA A 29 -10.89 13.35 4.05
CA ALA A 29 -9.84 14.10 4.71
C ALA A 29 -9.45 15.36 3.92
N ASP A 30 -9.14 16.44 4.65
CA ASP A 30 -8.56 17.66 4.09
C ASP A 30 -7.21 17.36 3.43
N ASP A 31 -6.34 16.63 4.14
CA ASP A 31 -5.13 16.02 3.60
C ASP A 31 -5.22 14.48 3.67
N PRO A 32 -5.43 13.80 2.52
CA PRO A 32 -5.55 12.35 2.48
C PRO A 32 -4.20 11.62 2.46
N TRP A 33 -3.09 12.32 2.19
CA TRP A 33 -1.81 11.67 1.88
C TRP A 33 -1.24 10.85 3.05
N PRO A 34 -1.23 11.32 4.31
CA PRO A 34 -0.71 10.54 5.42
C PRO A 34 -1.41 9.17 5.58
N THR A 35 -2.73 9.15 5.44
CA THR A 35 -3.51 7.90 5.48
C THR A 35 -3.21 7.03 4.26
N LEU A 36 -3.17 7.61 3.06
CA LEU A 36 -2.87 6.87 1.83
C LEU A 36 -1.49 6.20 1.88
N GLU A 37 -0.46 6.90 2.36
CA GLU A 37 0.90 6.37 2.50
C GLU A 37 0.95 5.21 3.50
N ARG A 38 0.28 5.34 4.64
CA ARG A 38 0.15 4.27 5.64
C ARG A 38 -0.55 3.03 5.06
N VAL A 39 -1.72 3.22 4.45
CA VAL A 39 -2.50 2.10 3.90
C VAL A 39 -1.79 1.47 2.69
N HIS A 40 -1.00 2.23 1.95
CA HIS A 40 -0.13 1.70 0.89
C HIS A 40 0.90 0.73 1.48
N GLN A 41 1.64 1.15 2.52
CA GLN A 41 2.62 0.30 3.20
C GLN A 41 1.98 -0.99 3.75
N LEU A 42 0.78 -0.90 4.33
CA LEU A 42 0.00 -2.07 4.79
C LEU A 42 -0.39 -2.99 3.63
N SER A 43 -0.78 -2.43 2.49
CA SER A 43 -1.32 -3.18 1.35
C SER A 43 -0.28 -3.93 0.52
N GLN A 44 1.00 -3.49 0.53
CA GLN A 44 2.06 -4.03 -0.35
C GLN A 44 2.16 -5.56 -0.43
N PRO A 45 1.96 -6.34 0.66
CA PRO A 45 2.04 -7.80 0.62
C PRO A 45 0.95 -8.49 -0.21
N TRP A 46 -0.15 -7.79 -0.50
CA TRP A 46 -1.32 -8.35 -1.19
C TRP A 46 -1.64 -7.57 -2.46
N ALA A 47 -1.57 -8.25 -3.60
CA ALA A 47 -1.62 -7.59 -4.91
C ALA A 47 -2.90 -6.78 -5.17
N TRP A 48 -4.07 -7.33 -4.82
CA TRP A 48 -5.33 -6.63 -5.04
C TRP A 48 -5.48 -5.39 -4.15
N PRO A 49 -5.29 -5.46 -2.82
CA PRO A 49 -5.22 -4.27 -1.98
C PRO A 49 -4.21 -3.23 -2.46
N HIS A 50 -3.00 -3.66 -2.85
CA HIS A 50 -1.95 -2.74 -3.30
C HIS A 50 -2.36 -1.95 -4.56
N VAL A 51 -2.95 -2.63 -5.54
CA VAL A 51 -3.48 -1.98 -6.75
C VAL A 51 -4.66 -1.05 -6.42
N ARG A 52 -5.53 -1.41 -5.47
CA ARG A 52 -6.64 -0.57 -5.01
C ARG A 52 -6.14 0.72 -4.34
N VAL A 53 -5.12 0.64 -3.49
CA VAL A 53 -4.55 1.84 -2.87
C VAL A 53 -3.93 2.78 -3.92
N HIS A 54 -3.20 2.25 -4.91
CA HIS A 54 -2.72 3.07 -6.04
C HIS A 54 -3.86 3.70 -6.85
N ALA A 55 -5.00 3.04 -6.98
CA ALA A 55 -6.19 3.63 -7.60
C ALA A 55 -6.70 4.84 -6.81
N ALA A 56 -6.74 4.74 -5.47
CA ALA A 56 -7.14 5.84 -4.60
C ALA A 56 -6.13 7.00 -4.64
N MET A 57 -4.84 6.70 -4.59
CA MET A 57 -3.78 7.70 -4.76
C MET A 57 -3.86 8.41 -6.12
N LEU A 58 -4.12 7.68 -7.21
CA LEU A 58 -4.34 8.27 -8.53
C LEU A 58 -5.55 9.22 -8.52
N ALA A 59 -6.66 8.82 -7.91
CA ALA A 59 -7.86 9.66 -7.81
C ALA A 59 -7.58 10.97 -7.05
N VAL A 60 -6.81 10.90 -5.96
CA VAL A 60 -6.39 12.10 -5.21
C VAL A 60 -5.46 12.97 -6.03
N ALA A 61 -4.45 12.40 -6.71
CA ALA A 61 -3.54 13.15 -7.57
C ALA A 61 -4.30 13.89 -8.68
N LEU A 62 -5.29 13.25 -9.30
CA LEU A 62 -6.16 13.87 -10.29
C LEU A 62 -6.99 15.00 -9.69
N ARG A 63 -7.60 14.80 -8.52
CA ARG A 63 -8.38 15.82 -7.80
C ARG A 63 -7.53 17.05 -7.44
N GLN A 64 -6.29 16.84 -7.02
CA GLN A 64 -5.33 17.90 -6.68
C GLN A 64 -4.60 18.47 -7.91
N ARG A 65 -4.86 17.94 -9.11
CA ARG A 65 -4.18 18.28 -10.38
C ARG A 65 -2.66 18.09 -10.35
N ASP A 66 -2.18 17.18 -9.52
CA ASP A 66 -0.77 16.80 -9.47
C ASP A 66 -0.46 15.82 -10.61
N ARG A 67 0.01 16.37 -11.74
CA ARG A 67 0.31 15.59 -12.94
C ARG A 67 1.50 14.64 -12.74
N ARG A 68 2.50 15.06 -11.97
CA ARG A 68 3.70 14.24 -11.69
C ARG A 68 3.27 13.00 -10.92
N GLU A 69 2.48 13.20 -9.88
CA GLU A 69 1.97 12.10 -9.09
C GLU A 69 1.02 11.21 -9.88
N ALA A 70 0.10 11.78 -10.66
CA ALA A 70 -0.84 11.00 -11.47
C ALA A 70 -0.12 10.05 -12.44
N VAL A 71 0.91 10.53 -13.16
CA VAL A 71 1.73 9.67 -14.04
C VAL A 71 2.46 8.60 -13.24
N GLY A 72 3.05 8.97 -12.09
CA GLY A 72 3.71 8.01 -11.21
C GLY A 72 2.78 6.91 -10.71
N GLN A 73 1.55 7.24 -10.35
CA GLN A 73 0.55 6.27 -9.89
C GLN A 73 0.11 5.32 -11.01
N VAL A 74 0.02 5.77 -12.26
CA VAL A 74 -0.26 4.87 -13.41
C VAL A 74 0.85 3.83 -13.56
N VAL A 75 2.11 4.27 -13.55
CA VAL A 75 3.28 3.37 -13.65
C VAL A 75 3.32 2.40 -12.47
N ARG A 76 3.13 2.91 -11.25
CA ARG A 76 3.13 2.08 -10.03
C ARG A 76 2.00 1.07 -10.00
N ARG A 77 0.79 1.43 -10.46
CA ARG A 77 -0.33 0.49 -10.55
C ARG A 77 -0.02 -0.69 -11.49
N ALA A 78 0.66 -0.43 -12.61
CA ALA A 78 1.09 -1.49 -13.54
C ALA A 78 2.14 -2.43 -12.92
N ALA A 79 3.04 -1.91 -12.07
CA ALA A 79 4.09 -2.68 -11.40
C ALA A 79 3.64 -3.37 -10.10
N ALA A 80 2.70 -2.77 -9.36
CA ALA A 80 2.31 -3.13 -8.00
C ALA A 80 1.75 -4.56 -7.91
N GLY A 81 0.81 -4.91 -8.80
CA GLY A 81 0.19 -6.23 -8.83
C GLY A 81 1.23 -7.35 -8.99
N PRO A 82 2.01 -7.36 -10.09
CA PRO A 82 3.07 -8.35 -10.30
C PRO A 82 4.11 -8.41 -9.16
N GLY A 83 4.55 -7.24 -8.68
CA GLY A 83 5.51 -7.14 -7.58
C GLY A 83 5.00 -7.78 -6.28
N SER A 84 3.77 -7.49 -5.89
CA SER A 84 3.15 -8.10 -4.70
C SER A 84 2.97 -9.61 -4.84
N LEU A 85 2.52 -10.09 -6.00
CA LEU A 85 2.30 -11.52 -6.23
C LEU A 85 3.58 -12.35 -6.05
N VAL A 86 4.70 -11.87 -6.58
CA VAL A 86 6.02 -12.53 -6.39
C VAL A 86 6.71 -12.15 -5.08
N GLY A 87 6.12 -11.23 -4.30
CA GLY A 87 6.64 -10.73 -3.04
C GLY A 87 7.89 -9.88 -3.15
N ARG A 88 8.03 -9.18 -4.28
CA ARG A 88 9.06 -8.18 -4.51
C ARG A 88 8.38 -6.82 -4.52
N TYR A 89 8.38 -6.20 -3.36
CA TYR A 89 7.97 -4.83 -3.18
C TYR A 89 8.97 -4.16 -2.23
N PRO A 90 9.29 -2.87 -2.45
CA PRO A 90 10.16 -2.13 -1.55
C PRO A 90 9.45 -1.95 -0.21
N THR A 91 9.86 -2.70 0.81
CA THR A 91 9.28 -2.58 2.14
C THR A 91 9.33 -1.10 2.55
N ARG A 92 8.22 -0.60 3.10
CA ARG A 92 8.14 0.75 3.72
C ARG A 92 8.10 1.91 2.72
N ASN A 93 8.04 1.65 1.42
CA ASN A 93 7.84 2.70 0.41
C ASN A 93 6.46 3.36 0.60
N THR A 94 6.41 4.69 0.54
CA THR A 94 5.15 5.45 0.74
C THR A 94 4.21 5.40 -0.46
N GLY A 95 4.70 4.94 -1.62
CA GLY A 95 3.93 4.89 -2.87
C GLY A 95 3.91 6.22 -3.63
N ARG A 96 4.43 7.31 -3.04
CA ARG A 96 4.50 8.64 -3.65
C ARG A 96 5.59 8.74 -4.71
N THR A 97 5.52 9.74 -5.59
CA THR A 97 6.61 10.07 -6.54
C THR A 97 7.78 10.82 -5.91
N ALA A 98 7.66 11.23 -4.65
CA ALA A 98 8.76 11.76 -3.84
C ALA A 98 9.77 10.65 -3.46
N MET A 99 9.34 9.38 -3.46
CA MET A 99 10.22 8.22 -3.36
C MET A 99 10.31 7.52 -4.71
N GLY A 100 11.47 6.94 -5.01
CA GLY A 100 11.68 6.04 -6.15
C GLY A 100 10.84 4.77 -6.04
N LEU A 101 10.78 4.00 -7.14
CA LEU A 101 10.02 2.73 -7.17
C LEU A 101 10.65 1.63 -6.32
N THR A 102 11.94 1.71 -6.01
CA THR A 102 12.70 0.71 -5.25
C THR A 102 13.19 1.23 -3.90
N ASP A 103 12.93 2.50 -3.59
CA ASP A 103 13.38 3.12 -2.35
C ASP A 103 12.66 2.53 -1.15
N THR A 104 13.36 2.42 -0.03
CA THR A 104 12.79 1.98 1.24
C THR A 104 12.85 3.13 2.25
N ALA A 105 11.94 3.13 3.22
CA ALA A 105 11.83 4.17 4.25
C ALA A 105 11.82 3.55 5.65
N GLU A 106 11.62 4.37 6.68
CA GLU A 106 11.23 3.86 8.01
C GLU A 106 9.74 3.46 8.00
N LEU A 107 9.42 2.37 8.72
CA LEU A 107 8.05 1.89 8.85
C LEU A 107 7.49 2.44 10.17
N PRO A 108 6.32 3.08 10.16
CA PRO A 108 5.65 3.42 11.41
C PRO A 108 5.39 2.15 12.24
N ASP A 109 5.66 2.21 13.55
CA ASP A 109 5.56 1.05 14.45
C ASP A 109 4.16 0.41 14.47
N GLU A 110 3.13 1.22 14.25
CA GLU A 110 1.74 0.79 14.11
C GLU A 110 1.56 -0.17 12.94
N VAL A 111 2.07 0.19 11.75
CA VAL A 111 2.01 -0.65 10.54
C VAL A 111 2.83 -1.92 10.75
N ALA A 112 4.01 -1.81 11.37
CA ALA A 112 4.86 -2.97 11.68
C ALA A 112 4.15 -3.96 12.61
N THR A 113 3.36 -3.47 13.56
CA THR A 113 2.63 -4.30 14.52
C THR A 113 1.51 -5.09 13.85
N VAL A 114 0.73 -4.44 12.98
CA VAL A 114 -0.32 -5.10 12.20
C VAL A 114 0.29 -6.16 11.26
N LEU A 115 1.34 -5.81 10.52
CA LEU A 115 1.97 -6.75 9.58
C LEU A 115 2.58 -7.97 10.29
N ARG A 116 3.21 -7.79 11.47
CA ARG A 116 3.75 -8.91 12.26
C ARG A 116 2.69 -9.94 12.66
N ARG A 117 1.46 -9.48 12.98
CA ARG A 117 0.32 -10.36 13.32
C ARG A 117 -0.10 -11.26 12.16
N HIS A 118 0.02 -10.77 10.92
CA HIS A 118 -0.54 -11.46 9.74
C HIS A 118 0.49 -12.09 8.80
N LEU A 119 1.76 -11.67 8.85
CA LEU A 119 2.76 -12.09 7.86
C LEU A 119 3.93 -12.90 8.42
N LEU A 120 3.96 -13.22 9.72
CA LEU A 120 5.12 -13.88 10.35
C LEU A 120 6.43 -13.24 9.87
N ILE A 121 6.52 -11.91 9.99
CA ILE A 121 7.77 -11.19 9.74
C ILE A 121 8.61 -11.40 11.01
N PRO A 122 9.78 -12.06 10.95
CA PRO A 122 10.68 -12.18 12.10
C PRO A 122 11.14 -10.80 12.58
#